data_AF-A0A6C0K206-F1
#
_entry.id   AF-A0A6C0K206-F1
#
_cell.length_a   1.000
_cell.length_b   1.000
_cell.length_c   1.000
_cell.angle_alpha   90.00
_cell.angle_beta   90.00
_cell.angle_gamma   90.00
#
_symmetry.space_group_name_H-M   'P 1'
#
loop_
_entity.id
_entity.type
_entity.pdbx_description
1 polymer ?
#
loop_
_entity_poly.entity_id
_entity_poly.type
_entity_poly.pdbx_seq_one_letter_code
_entity_poly.pdbx_strand_id
1 'polypeptide(L)'
;MKKISENKYQILLADVKGNEAFFYSIFNLLNERLPGSYIVSANKEPLAIHFFSTSVKPLSYYCKKGLVDYCTTLKIICDLYKQSMFLGKYGYGFYCIDLNDIIVIDKSIFICTNPCVVKECRNGQLMFFSPFNHTAEHGFYSPEILELQSIPAKVSHKCFYYSLGALAIYCLVGEKLGNSDAALLLKPISQTKLYWLILKLVESDCERRSALII
;
A
#
# COMPACT_ATOMS: atom_id res chain seq x y z
N MET A 1 10.10 -35.23 4.91
CA MET A 1 10.22 -33.80 4.57
C MET A 1 9.77 -33.59 3.12
N LYS A 2 8.59 -33.00 2.88
CA LYS A 2 8.23 -32.55 1.53
C LYS A 2 9.15 -31.38 1.19
N LYS A 3 10.00 -31.51 0.17
CA LYS A 3 10.60 -30.34 -0.50
C LYS A 3 9.43 -29.51 -1.02
N ILE A 4 9.07 -28.46 -0.31
CA ILE A 4 8.19 -27.42 -0.87
C ILE A 4 8.97 -26.88 -2.06
N SER A 5 8.46 -27.06 -3.27
CA SER A 5 9.09 -26.50 -4.47
C SER A 5 8.93 -24.98 -4.41
N GLU A 6 9.96 -24.29 -3.93
CA GLU A 6 9.98 -22.84 -3.94
C GLU A 6 10.34 -22.36 -5.35
N ASN A 7 9.42 -21.62 -5.96
CA ASN A 7 9.67 -20.97 -7.23
C ASN A 7 10.47 -19.68 -6.98
N LYS A 8 11.39 -19.37 -7.90
CA LYS A 8 12.14 -18.12 -7.88
C LYS A 8 11.33 -17.03 -8.57
N TYR A 9 11.08 -15.93 -7.86
CA TYR A 9 10.42 -14.74 -8.37
C TYR A 9 11.35 -13.54 -8.37
N GLN A 10 11.02 -12.52 -9.17
CA GLN A 10 11.74 -11.27 -9.22
C GLN A 10 10.77 -10.08 -9.30
N ILE A 11 11.11 -8.99 -8.60
CA ILE A 11 10.53 -7.66 -8.81
C ILE A 11 11.56 -6.86 -9.59
N LEU A 12 11.22 -6.52 -10.84
CA LEU A 12 12.07 -5.73 -11.72
C LEU A 12 12.01 -4.26 -11.35
N LEU A 13 13.17 -3.60 -11.39
CA LEU A 13 13.27 -2.16 -11.26
C LEU A 13 13.20 -1.53 -12.66
N ALA A 14 12.06 -0.95 -13.00
CA ALA A 14 11.99 0.01 -14.09
C ALA A 14 12.37 1.40 -13.52
N ASP A 15 13.48 1.95 -13.99
CA ASP A 15 13.96 3.31 -13.67
C ASP A 15 14.28 3.55 -12.17
N VAL A 16 15.46 3.07 -11.76
CA VAL A 16 15.97 3.16 -10.37
C VAL A 16 16.23 4.61 -9.97
N LYS A 17 16.60 5.46 -10.93
CA LYS A 17 17.00 6.85 -10.65
C LYS A 17 15.84 7.61 -10.04
N GLY A 18 15.99 7.96 -8.76
CA GLY A 18 14.97 8.66 -7.97
C GLY A 18 13.99 7.76 -7.21
N ASN A 19 14.03 6.43 -7.40
CA ASN A 19 13.11 5.47 -6.76
C ASN A 19 13.80 4.51 -5.77
N GLU A 20 15.06 4.77 -5.42
CA GLU A 20 15.87 3.91 -4.54
C GLU A 20 15.21 3.68 -3.18
N ALA A 21 14.67 4.74 -2.55
CA ALA A 21 13.98 4.62 -1.27
C ALA A 21 12.76 3.67 -1.34
N PHE A 22 12.00 3.74 -2.44
CA PHE A 22 10.88 2.85 -2.69
C PHE A 22 11.33 1.40 -2.86
N PHE A 23 12.39 1.19 -3.64
CA PHE A 23 12.98 -0.13 -3.78
C PHE A 23 13.44 -0.74 -2.45
N TYR A 24 14.18 0.02 -1.64
CA TYR A 24 14.62 -0.45 -0.33
C TYR A 24 13.46 -0.68 0.63
N SER A 25 12.33 0.04 0.47
CA SER A 25 11.11 -0.25 1.24
C SER A 25 10.56 -1.65 0.97
N ILE A 26 10.57 -2.06 -0.31
CA ILE A 26 10.14 -3.41 -0.72
C ILE A 26 11.14 -4.45 -0.20
N PHE A 27 12.43 -4.23 -0.42
CA PHE A 27 13.46 -5.17 -0.01
C PHE A 27 13.46 -5.41 1.50
N ASN A 28 13.31 -4.35 2.31
CA ASN A 28 13.31 -4.50 3.76
C ASN A 28 12.12 -5.31 4.27
N LEU A 29 10.91 -5.09 3.71
CA LEU A 29 9.76 -5.90 4.08
C LEU A 29 9.94 -7.36 3.66
N LEU A 30 10.47 -7.60 2.46
CA LEU A 30 10.75 -8.96 1.99
C LEU A 30 11.80 -9.65 2.85
N ASN A 31 12.91 -8.98 3.18
CA ASN A 31 13.98 -9.59 3.95
C ASN A 31 13.57 -9.90 5.41
N GLU A 32 12.66 -9.11 6.00
CA GLU A 32 12.07 -9.39 7.33
C GLU A 32 11.21 -10.67 7.30
N ARG A 33 10.50 -10.94 6.19
CA ARG A 33 9.44 -11.97 6.12
C ARG A 33 9.85 -13.22 5.34
N LEU A 34 10.80 -13.08 4.42
CA LEU A 34 11.35 -14.10 3.55
C LEU A 34 12.88 -14.02 3.59
N PRO A 35 13.51 -14.60 4.65
CA PRO A 35 14.95 -14.68 4.75
C PRO A 35 15.53 -15.39 3.52
N GLY A 36 16.55 -14.80 2.90
CA GLY A 36 17.12 -15.29 1.64
C GLY A 36 16.66 -14.50 0.41
N SER A 37 15.83 -13.48 0.59
CA SER A 37 15.64 -12.44 -0.43
C SER A 37 16.95 -11.68 -0.66
N TYR A 38 17.29 -11.35 -1.91
CA TYR A 38 18.51 -10.63 -2.25
C TYR A 38 18.33 -9.66 -3.42
N ILE A 39 19.17 -8.64 -3.44
CA ILE A 39 19.22 -7.65 -4.52
C ILE A 39 20.18 -8.16 -5.60
N VAL A 40 19.73 -8.18 -6.85
CA VAL A 40 20.59 -8.34 -8.02
C VAL A 40 20.98 -6.96 -8.50
N SER A 41 22.27 -6.72 -8.72
CA SER A 41 22.79 -5.43 -9.19
C SER A 41 23.66 -5.63 -10.43
N ALA A 42 23.67 -4.65 -11.33
CA ALA A 42 24.65 -4.52 -12.40
C ALA A 42 25.36 -3.17 -12.29
N ASN A 43 26.68 -3.13 -12.43
CA ASN A 43 27.47 -1.90 -12.30
C ASN A 43 27.20 -1.11 -10.99
N LYS A 44 26.93 -1.82 -9.89
CA LYS A 44 26.53 -1.28 -8.57
C LYS A 44 25.14 -0.63 -8.52
N GLU A 45 24.37 -0.67 -9.60
CA GLU A 45 22.97 -0.24 -9.60
C GLU A 45 22.05 -1.46 -9.37
N PRO A 46 21.10 -1.38 -8.43
CA PRO A 46 20.15 -2.47 -8.21
C PRO A 46 19.26 -2.63 -9.45
N LEU A 47 19.00 -3.87 -9.87
CA LEU A 47 18.16 -4.20 -11.03
C LEU A 47 16.89 -4.94 -10.65
N ALA A 48 16.96 -5.78 -9.63
CA ALA A 48 15.83 -6.57 -9.18
C ALA A 48 15.98 -7.00 -7.73
N ILE A 49 14.84 -7.29 -7.07
CA ILE A 49 14.82 -8.11 -5.87
C ILE A 49 14.42 -9.51 -6.26
N HIS A 50 15.24 -10.49 -5.91
CA HIS A 50 14.93 -11.90 -6.03
C HIS A 50 14.47 -12.45 -4.69
N PHE A 51 13.46 -13.31 -4.74
CA PHE A 51 12.97 -14.03 -3.57
C PHE A 51 12.37 -15.37 -3.99
N PHE A 52 12.17 -16.24 -3.01
CA PHE A 52 11.61 -17.57 -3.19
C PHE A 52 10.23 -17.63 -2.55
N SER A 53 9.27 -18.21 -3.25
CA SER A 53 7.88 -18.29 -2.80
C SER A 53 7.14 -19.43 -3.49
N THR A 54 6.01 -19.86 -2.93
CA THR A 54 5.12 -20.82 -3.60
C THR A 54 4.16 -20.12 -4.56
N SER A 55 3.77 -18.88 -4.27
CA SER A 55 2.79 -18.14 -5.07
C SER A 55 2.93 -16.62 -4.94
N VAL A 56 2.90 -15.95 -6.09
CA VAL A 56 2.79 -14.48 -6.19
C VAL A 56 1.61 -14.13 -7.09
N LYS A 57 0.66 -13.35 -6.59
CA LYS A 57 -0.53 -12.88 -7.33
C LYS A 57 -0.89 -11.45 -6.90
N PRO A 58 -1.50 -10.61 -7.76
CA PRO A 58 -1.97 -9.29 -7.34
C PRO A 58 -3.12 -9.43 -6.32
N LEU A 59 -3.30 -8.43 -5.44
CA LEU A 59 -4.38 -8.44 -4.44
C LEU A 59 -5.76 -8.51 -5.11
N SER A 60 -5.92 -7.86 -6.27
CA SER A 60 -7.13 -7.94 -7.08
C SER A 60 -7.57 -9.37 -7.42
N TYR A 61 -6.64 -10.33 -7.55
CA TYR A 61 -6.97 -11.74 -7.76
C TYR A 61 -7.73 -12.36 -6.58
N TYR A 62 -7.39 -11.97 -5.34
CA TYR A 62 -8.05 -12.48 -4.14
C TYR A 62 -9.39 -11.80 -3.91
N CYS A 63 -9.46 -10.48 -4.09
CA CYS A 63 -10.72 -9.73 -3.96
C CYS A 63 -11.78 -10.18 -4.98
N LYS A 64 -11.38 -10.59 -6.19
CA LYS A 64 -12.31 -11.17 -7.19
C LYS A 64 -12.92 -12.52 -6.77
N LYS A 65 -12.29 -13.24 -5.83
CA LYS A 65 -12.77 -14.54 -5.35
C LYS A 65 -13.69 -14.43 -4.14
N GLY A 66 -13.80 -13.23 -3.56
CA GLY A 66 -14.61 -12.98 -2.39
C GLY A 66 -13.95 -11.98 -1.44
N LEU A 67 -14.60 -11.80 -0.30
CA LEU A 67 -14.16 -10.92 0.76
C LEU A 67 -12.89 -11.46 1.42
N VAL A 68 -12.06 -10.55 1.89
CA VAL A 68 -10.84 -10.83 2.64
C VAL A 68 -11.20 -10.82 4.13
N ASP A 69 -10.75 -11.84 4.86
CA ASP A 69 -11.07 -11.95 6.28
C ASP A 69 -10.42 -10.85 7.14
N TYR A 70 -10.88 -10.74 8.37
CA TYR A 70 -10.39 -9.78 9.36
C TYR A 70 -8.87 -9.80 9.54
N CYS A 71 -8.29 -10.99 9.73
CA CYS A 71 -6.87 -11.15 10.02
C CYS A 71 -6.02 -10.79 8.81
N THR A 72 -6.47 -11.17 7.61
CA THR A 72 -5.80 -10.84 6.36
C THR A 72 -5.90 -9.34 6.05
N THR A 73 -7.06 -8.71 6.30
CA THR A 73 -7.23 -7.26 6.16
C THR A 73 -6.30 -6.49 7.09
N LEU A 74 -6.18 -6.91 8.35
CA LEU A 74 -5.23 -6.31 9.29
C LEU A 74 -3.78 -6.44 8.81
N LYS A 75 -3.39 -7.61 8.26
CA LYS A 75 -2.05 -7.80 7.68
C LYS A 75 -1.80 -6.88 6.49
N ILE A 76 -2.77 -6.71 5.60
CA ILE A 76 -2.68 -5.76 4.47
C ILE A 76 -2.37 -4.35 4.98
N ILE A 77 -3.13 -3.87 5.97
CA ILE A 77 -2.90 -2.54 6.56
C ILE A 77 -1.50 -2.46 7.17
N CYS A 78 -1.11 -3.45 7.98
CA CYS A 78 0.19 -3.45 8.66
C CYS A 78 1.36 -3.44 7.69
N ASP A 79 1.35 -4.30 6.67
CA ASP A 79 2.46 -4.42 5.71
C ASP A 79 2.59 -3.14 4.86
N LEU A 80 1.49 -2.60 4.34
CA LEU A 80 1.50 -1.37 3.54
C LEU A 80 1.85 -0.13 4.38
N TYR A 81 1.38 -0.06 5.63
CA TYR A 81 1.77 1.00 6.56
C TYR A 81 3.25 0.93 6.91
N LYS A 82 3.79 -0.27 7.19
CA LYS A 82 5.23 -0.47 7.42
C LYS A 82 6.05 0.01 6.22
N GLN A 83 5.61 -0.32 5.00
CA GLN A 83 6.25 0.15 3.77
C GLN A 83 6.24 1.68 3.68
N SER A 84 5.10 2.33 3.97
CA SER A 84 4.99 3.79 4.00
C SER A 84 5.85 4.43 5.08
N MET A 85 5.92 3.83 6.27
CA MET A 85 6.78 4.32 7.36
C MET A 85 8.25 4.25 6.99
N PHE A 86 8.65 3.22 6.24
CA PHE A 86 10.01 3.14 5.72
C PHE A 86 10.27 4.27 4.72
N LEU A 87 9.38 4.49 3.74
CA LEU A 87 9.49 5.60 2.78
C LEU A 87 9.61 6.96 3.47
N GLY A 88 8.83 7.18 4.54
CA GLY A 88 8.84 8.43 5.31
C GLY A 88 10.22 8.79 5.88
N LYS A 89 11.04 7.79 6.22
CA LYS A 89 12.42 8.00 6.70
C LYS A 89 13.34 8.61 5.65
N TYR A 90 12.99 8.48 4.38
CA TYR A 90 13.74 9.00 3.24
C TYR A 90 13.09 10.23 2.60
N GLY A 91 12.05 10.80 3.23
CA GLY A 91 11.36 11.96 2.68
C GLY A 91 10.45 11.62 1.50
N TYR A 92 9.84 10.44 1.49
CA TYR A 92 8.86 10.03 0.48
C TYR A 92 7.59 9.51 1.14
N GLY A 93 6.49 9.47 0.40
CA GLY A 93 5.25 8.85 0.84
C GLY A 93 4.33 8.48 -0.31
N PHE A 94 3.44 7.52 -0.05
CA PHE A 94 2.38 7.17 -0.98
C PHE A 94 1.28 8.24 -0.98
N TYR A 95 0.65 8.48 -2.13
CA TYR A 95 -0.56 9.32 -2.18
C TYR A 95 -1.85 8.54 -2.45
N CYS A 96 -1.74 7.31 -2.94
CA CYS A 96 -2.86 6.43 -3.23
C CYS A 96 -2.43 4.95 -3.18
N ILE A 97 -3.40 4.06 -3.36
CA ILE A 97 -3.18 2.61 -3.48
C ILE A 97 -4.08 2.05 -4.57
N ASP A 98 -3.61 1.08 -5.36
CA ASP A 98 -4.42 0.31 -6.31
C ASP A 98 -4.29 -1.19 -6.03
N LEU A 99 -5.37 -1.96 -6.20
CA LEU A 99 -5.37 -3.42 -5.98
C LEU A 99 -4.37 -4.17 -6.86
N ASN A 100 -4.11 -3.68 -8.08
CA ASN A 100 -3.19 -4.31 -9.02
C ASN A 100 -1.74 -4.00 -8.71
N ASP A 101 -1.47 -2.90 -8.01
CA ASP A 101 -0.12 -2.48 -7.62
C ASP A 101 0.37 -3.25 -6.38
N ILE A 102 -0.54 -3.89 -5.64
CA ILE A 102 -0.23 -4.73 -4.50
C ILE A 102 -0.04 -6.18 -4.93
N ILE A 103 1.17 -6.71 -4.74
CA ILE A 103 1.41 -8.15 -4.83
C ILE A 103 1.16 -8.83 -3.49
N VAL A 104 0.65 -10.05 -3.56
CA VAL A 104 0.44 -10.94 -2.42
C VAL A 104 1.35 -12.15 -2.59
N ILE A 105 2.25 -12.34 -1.64
CA ILE A 105 3.22 -13.43 -1.62
C ILE A 105 2.78 -14.44 -0.57
N ASP A 106 2.62 -15.70 -0.98
CA ASP A 106 2.19 -16.82 -0.12
C ASP A 106 0.96 -16.50 0.75
N LYS A 107 0.03 -15.69 0.22
CA LYS A 107 -1.22 -15.26 0.88
C LYS A 107 -1.02 -14.51 2.20
N SER A 108 0.19 -14.04 2.52
CA SER A 108 0.51 -13.55 3.87
C SER A 108 1.40 -12.32 3.93
N ILE A 109 2.00 -11.92 2.80
CA ILE A 109 2.84 -10.73 2.68
C ILE A 109 2.27 -9.85 1.57
N PHE A 110 2.07 -8.57 1.86
CA PHE A 110 1.43 -7.61 0.96
C PHE A 110 2.37 -6.44 0.66
N ILE A 111 2.64 -6.18 -0.62
CA ILE A 111 3.64 -5.19 -1.02
C ILE A 111 3.11 -4.34 -2.17
N CYS A 112 3.10 -3.02 -2.02
CA CYS A 112 2.90 -2.13 -3.15
C CYS A 112 4.20 -2.04 -3.97
N THR A 113 4.09 -2.26 -5.27
CA THR A 113 5.24 -2.37 -6.20
C THR A 113 5.28 -1.29 -7.27
N ASN A 114 4.29 -0.40 -7.31
CA ASN A 114 4.24 0.69 -8.27
C ASN A 114 4.94 1.95 -7.73
N PRO A 115 6.10 2.37 -8.29
CA PRO A 115 6.78 3.58 -7.84
C PRO A 115 6.00 4.87 -8.20
N CYS A 116 5.12 4.83 -9.21
CA CYS A 116 4.40 6.01 -9.66
C CYS A 116 3.44 6.58 -8.60
N VAL A 117 3.06 5.78 -7.60
CA VAL A 117 2.19 6.20 -6.49
C VAL A 117 2.96 6.86 -5.33
N VAL A 118 4.28 7.02 -5.46
CA VAL A 118 5.16 7.64 -4.45
C VAL A 118 5.48 9.09 -4.86
N LYS A 119 5.50 10.00 -3.88
CA LYS A 119 5.89 11.40 -4.04
C LYS A 119 6.88 11.81 -2.96
N GLU A 120 7.68 12.82 -3.27
CA GLU A 120 8.53 13.48 -2.29
C GLU A 120 7.66 14.10 -1.18
N CYS A 121 8.06 13.92 0.07
CA CYS A 121 7.39 14.41 1.26
C CYS A 121 8.30 15.40 1.99
N ARG A 122 7.87 16.66 2.08
CA ARG A 122 8.57 17.73 2.80
C ARG A 122 7.66 18.29 3.89
N ASN A 123 8.13 18.32 5.14
CA ASN A 123 7.37 18.81 6.29
C ASN A 123 5.96 18.18 6.40
N GLY A 124 5.87 16.87 6.15
CA GLY A 124 4.60 16.14 6.19
C GLY A 124 3.66 16.38 5.01
N GLN A 125 4.11 17.08 3.96
CA GLN A 125 3.36 17.37 2.75
C GLN A 125 3.99 16.68 1.54
N LEU A 126 3.19 15.90 0.82
CA LEU A 126 3.53 15.33 -0.48
C LEU A 126 3.51 16.42 -1.55
N MET A 127 4.54 16.41 -2.38
CA MET A 127 4.79 17.41 -3.40
C MET A 127 4.40 16.89 -4.79
N PHE A 128 3.50 17.61 -5.47
CA PHE A 128 3.04 17.28 -6.81
C PHE A 128 3.51 18.35 -7.80
N PHE A 129 4.45 18.01 -8.67
CA PHE A 129 5.00 18.90 -9.69
C PHE A 129 4.67 18.47 -11.13
N SER A 130 4.10 17.28 -11.30
CA SER A 130 3.73 16.71 -12.59
C SER A 130 2.35 16.04 -12.50
N PRO A 131 1.63 15.94 -13.64
CA PRO A 131 0.36 15.24 -13.68
C PRO A 131 0.50 13.78 -13.23
N PHE A 132 -0.55 13.26 -12.62
CA PHE A 132 -0.61 11.88 -12.15
C PHE A 132 -2.01 11.31 -12.41
N ASN A 133 -2.09 9.97 -12.50
CA ASN A 133 -3.36 9.29 -12.67
C ASN A 133 -4.11 9.26 -11.33
N HIS A 134 -5.34 9.78 -11.33
CA HIS A 134 -6.27 9.70 -10.20
C HIS A 134 -7.59 8.99 -10.58
N THR A 135 -7.64 8.34 -11.75
CA THR A 135 -8.82 7.66 -12.29
C THR A 135 -8.62 6.16 -12.46
N ALA A 136 -7.61 5.57 -11.80
CA ALA A 136 -7.40 4.12 -11.85
C ALA A 136 -8.64 3.39 -11.31
N GLU A 137 -9.13 2.41 -12.08
CA GLU A 137 -10.38 1.70 -11.80
C GLU A 137 -10.39 1.06 -10.40
N HIS A 138 -9.26 0.52 -9.97
CA HIS A 138 -9.10 -0.13 -8.66
C HIS A 138 -8.29 0.73 -7.67
N GLY A 139 -8.18 2.03 -7.96
CA GLY A 139 -7.52 3.00 -7.11
C GLY A 139 -8.39 3.43 -5.94
N PHE A 140 -7.73 3.64 -4.81
CA PHE A 140 -8.24 4.23 -3.58
C PHE A 140 -7.49 5.54 -3.37
N TYR A 141 -8.25 6.63 -3.49
CA TYR A 141 -7.75 7.99 -3.34
C TYR A 141 -8.48 8.67 -2.19
N SER A 142 -7.77 9.55 -1.50
CA SER A 142 -8.40 10.44 -0.52
C SER A 142 -9.20 11.54 -1.21
N PRO A 143 -10.20 12.14 -0.54
CA PRO A 143 -10.98 13.25 -1.08
C PRO A 143 -10.08 14.41 -1.55
N GLU A 144 -9.07 14.77 -0.75
CA GLU A 144 -8.19 15.88 -1.08
C GLU A 144 -7.28 15.63 -2.29
N ILE A 145 -7.02 14.36 -2.65
CA ILE A 145 -6.31 14.00 -3.88
C ILE A 145 -7.24 14.13 -5.09
N LEU A 146 -8.51 13.75 -4.94
CA LEU A 146 -9.53 13.85 -6.00
C LEU A 146 -9.93 15.30 -6.29
N GLU A 147 -9.80 16.18 -5.30
CA GLU A 147 -10.08 17.61 -5.42
C GLU A 147 -8.93 18.41 -6.05
N LEU A 148 -7.77 17.80 -6.32
CA LEU A 148 -6.64 18.47 -6.96
C LEU A 148 -6.95 18.84 -8.42
N GLN A 149 -7.06 20.13 -8.71
CA GLN A 149 -7.34 20.64 -10.06
C GLN A 149 -6.12 21.23 -10.76
N SER A 150 -5.02 21.49 -10.05
CA SER A 150 -3.83 22.11 -10.63
C SER A 150 -2.54 21.64 -9.95
N ILE A 151 -1.44 21.84 -10.65
CA ILE A 151 -0.07 21.64 -10.16
C ILE A 151 0.73 22.94 -10.37
N PRO A 152 1.71 23.26 -9.51
CA PRO A 152 2.17 22.47 -8.38
C PRO A 152 1.18 22.45 -7.21
N ALA A 153 1.09 21.32 -6.51
CA ALA A 153 0.22 21.15 -5.35
C ALA A 153 0.93 20.48 -4.18
N LYS A 154 0.36 20.67 -2.99
CA LYS A 154 0.81 20.05 -1.75
C LYS A 154 -0.36 19.39 -1.07
N VAL A 155 -0.18 18.15 -0.63
CA VAL A 155 -1.20 17.39 0.09
C VAL A 155 -0.58 16.73 1.30
N SER A 156 -1.27 16.71 2.43
CA SER A 156 -0.79 16.04 3.63
C SER A 156 -0.51 14.56 3.35
N HIS A 157 0.60 14.01 3.86
CA HIS A 157 0.92 12.58 3.76
C HIS A 157 -0.17 11.68 4.37
N LYS A 158 -1.04 12.23 5.24
CA LYS A 158 -2.20 11.56 5.81
C LYS A 158 -3.27 11.18 4.77
N CYS A 159 -3.17 11.65 3.51
CA CYS A 159 -3.98 11.14 2.40
C CYS A 159 -3.81 9.62 2.19
N PHE A 160 -2.63 9.09 2.47
CA PHE A 160 -2.37 7.65 2.42
C PHE A 160 -3.17 6.87 3.45
N TYR A 161 -3.40 7.44 4.63
CA TYR A 161 -4.19 6.78 5.69
C TYR A 161 -5.62 6.54 5.22
N TYR A 162 -6.23 7.52 4.55
CA TYR A 162 -7.54 7.33 3.95
C TYR A 162 -7.52 6.22 2.90
N SER A 163 -6.50 6.20 2.03
CA SER A 163 -6.35 5.18 0.99
C SER A 163 -6.23 3.76 1.58
N LEU A 164 -5.49 3.60 2.69
CA LEU A 164 -5.41 2.34 3.45
C LEU A 164 -6.76 1.94 4.05
N GLY A 165 -7.47 2.88 4.68
CA GLY A 165 -8.76 2.61 5.28
C GLY A 165 -9.82 2.24 4.24
N ALA A 166 -9.87 2.95 3.13
CA ALA A 166 -10.78 2.67 2.02
C ALA A 166 -10.50 1.31 1.37
N LEU A 167 -9.22 0.93 1.21
CA LEU A 167 -8.83 -0.42 0.79
C LEU A 167 -9.33 -1.47 1.79
N ALA A 168 -9.15 -1.23 3.09
CA ALA A 168 -9.57 -2.18 4.13
C ALA A 168 -11.10 -2.40 4.13
N ILE A 169 -11.88 -1.33 3.97
CA ILE A 169 -13.34 -1.41 3.79
C ILE A 169 -13.65 -2.28 2.58
N TYR A 170 -13.05 -1.98 1.42
CA TYR A 170 -13.27 -2.76 0.21
C TYR A 170 -12.92 -4.24 0.37
N CYS A 171 -11.81 -4.56 1.05
CA CYS A 171 -11.43 -5.93 1.37
C CYS A 171 -12.49 -6.66 2.21
N LEU A 172 -13.08 -5.99 3.21
CA LEU A 172 -14.04 -6.58 4.15
C LEU A 172 -15.46 -6.69 3.60
N VAL A 173 -15.91 -5.72 2.80
CA VAL A 173 -17.32 -5.63 2.37
C VAL A 173 -17.51 -5.67 0.85
N GLY A 174 -16.45 -5.56 0.06
CA GLY A 174 -16.51 -5.61 -1.41
C GLY A 174 -16.96 -4.31 -2.08
N GLU A 175 -17.21 -3.27 -1.30
CA GLU A 175 -17.71 -1.97 -1.76
C GLU A 175 -16.66 -0.87 -1.52
N LYS A 176 -16.52 0.05 -2.49
CA LYS A 176 -15.70 1.25 -2.30
C LYS A 176 -16.44 2.22 -1.39
N LEU A 177 -15.71 2.88 -0.50
CA LEU A 177 -16.28 3.83 0.47
C LEU A 177 -17.08 4.95 -0.22
N GLY A 178 -16.50 5.66 -1.20
CA GLY A 178 -17.19 6.73 -1.93
C GLY A 178 -17.86 7.75 -0.98
N ASN A 179 -19.16 7.99 -1.19
CA ASN A 179 -19.99 8.84 -0.33
C ASN A 179 -20.73 8.06 0.78
N SER A 180 -20.48 6.77 0.92
CA SER A 180 -21.12 5.92 1.92
C SER A 180 -20.54 6.21 3.32
N ASP A 181 -21.35 5.99 4.36
CA ASP A 181 -20.88 6.08 5.74
C ASP A 181 -20.05 4.84 6.10
N ALA A 182 -18.77 5.06 6.40
CA ALA A 182 -17.85 4.00 6.82
C ALA A 182 -18.35 3.23 8.05
N ALA A 183 -19.02 3.90 8.99
CA ALA A 183 -19.54 3.25 10.20
C ALA A 183 -20.66 2.25 9.88
N LEU A 184 -21.50 2.56 8.88
CA LEU A 184 -22.54 1.66 8.41
C LEU A 184 -21.96 0.43 7.72
N LEU A 185 -21.00 0.62 6.81
CA LEU A 185 -20.33 -0.47 6.10
C LEU A 185 -19.60 -1.41 7.08
N LEU A 186 -18.96 -0.85 8.11
CA LEU A 186 -18.16 -1.61 9.07
C LEU A 186 -18.96 -2.14 10.27
N LYS A 187 -20.29 -1.98 10.30
CA LYS A 187 -21.16 -2.51 11.36
C LYS A 187 -20.87 -3.98 11.73
N PRO A 188 -20.58 -4.91 10.78
CA PRO A 188 -20.25 -6.29 11.11
C PRO A 188 -19.04 -6.48 12.03
N ILE A 189 -18.09 -5.53 12.02
CA ILE A 189 -16.88 -5.58 12.85
C ILE A 189 -16.85 -4.49 13.93
N SER A 190 -17.98 -3.82 14.21
CA SER A 190 -18.08 -2.66 15.12
C SER A 190 -17.49 -2.85 16.52
N GLN A 191 -17.41 -4.09 17.01
CA GLN A 191 -16.87 -4.44 18.33
C GLN A 191 -15.38 -4.81 18.32
N THR A 192 -14.65 -4.47 17.26
CA THR A 192 -13.24 -4.86 17.07
C THR A 192 -12.29 -3.67 17.06
N LYS A 193 -11.00 -3.93 17.32
CA LYS A 193 -9.96 -2.92 17.19
C LYS A 193 -9.78 -2.45 15.73
N LEU A 194 -9.95 -3.36 14.76
CA LEU A 194 -9.87 -3.03 13.34
C LEU A 194 -10.93 -2.01 12.93
N TYR A 195 -12.15 -2.10 13.47
CA TYR A 195 -13.20 -1.10 13.23
C TYR A 195 -12.74 0.31 13.61
N TRP A 196 -12.25 0.46 14.84
CA TRP A 196 -11.79 1.76 15.34
C TRP A 196 -10.58 2.28 14.56
N LEU A 197 -9.66 1.38 14.18
CA LEU A 197 -8.53 1.72 13.31
C LEU A 197 -9.03 2.26 11.97
N ILE A 198 -9.89 1.53 11.26
CA ILE A 198 -10.38 1.93 9.94
C ILE A 198 -11.13 3.26 10.02
N LEU A 199 -11.98 3.47 11.03
CA LEU A 199 -12.67 4.76 11.20
C LEU A 199 -11.70 5.94 11.38
N LYS A 200 -10.59 5.74 12.10
CA LYS A 200 -9.55 6.77 12.24
C LYS A 200 -8.76 7.01 10.95
N LEU A 201 -8.60 5.97 10.13
CA LEU A 201 -7.94 6.08 8.84
C LEU A 201 -8.77 6.87 7.82
N VAL A 202 -10.10 6.66 7.80
CA VAL A 202 -11.03 7.28 6.83
C VAL A 202 -11.74 8.54 7.35
N GLU A 203 -11.28 9.11 8.45
CA GLU A 203 -11.79 10.38 8.99
C GLU A 203 -11.81 11.45 7.89
N SER A 204 -12.91 12.22 7.79
CA SER A 204 -13.09 13.14 6.67
C SER A 204 -12.06 14.27 6.72
N ASP A 205 -11.86 14.84 7.91
CA ASP A 205 -10.80 15.80 8.20
C ASP A 205 -9.43 15.12 8.18
N CYS A 206 -8.63 15.47 7.16
CA CYS A 206 -7.28 14.95 6.95
C CYS A 206 -6.39 15.10 8.18
N GLU A 207 -6.51 16.20 8.94
CA GLU A 207 -5.64 16.44 10.07
C GLU A 207 -5.97 15.58 11.29
N ARG A 208 -7.22 15.10 11.39
CA ARG A 208 -7.68 14.21 12.45
C ARG A 208 -7.41 12.73 12.16
N ARG A 209 -6.99 12.39 10.94
CA ARG A 209 -6.60 11.02 10.57
C ARG A 209 -5.37 10.58 11.33
N SER A 210 -5.41 9.35 11.83
CA SER A 210 -4.26 8.72 12.50
C SER A 210 -4.23 7.21 12.28
N ALA A 211 -3.03 6.69 12.08
CA ALA A 211 -2.77 5.27 12.01
C ALA A 211 -2.26 4.78 13.37
N LEU A 212 -3.18 4.49 14.29
CA LEU A 212 -2.87 3.86 15.57
C LEU A 212 -2.78 2.35 15.38
N ILE A 213 -1.71 1.91 14.72
CA ILE A 213 -1.45 0.48 14.54
C ILE A 213 -0.88 -0.07 15.85
N ILE A 214 -1.60 -1.02 16.45
CA ILE A 214 -1.29 -1.71 17.71
C ILE A 214 -0.44 -2.94 17.43
#